data_AF-A0A512J9V3-F1
#
_entry.id   AF-A0A512J9V3-F1
#
_cell.length_a   1.000
_cell.length_b   1.000
_cell.length_c   1.000
_cell.angle_alpha   90.00
_cell.angle_beta   90.00
_cell.angle_gamma   90.00
#
_symmetry.space_group_name_H-M   'P 1'
#
loop_
_entity.id
_entity.type
_entity.pdbx_description
1 polymer ?
#
loop_
_entity_poly.entity_id
_entity_poly.type
_entity_poly.pdbx_seq_one_letter_code
_entity_poly.pdbx_strand_id
1 'polypeptide(L)'
;MSVVDGFDWDDGNWPKCARHGVTREEIEAALLGEPYVLPDRTGLAGEVRLNAVGRSRDGRHLFIVFTLRQRGGRHLLRPISARYMHAKEIAHYERHQKARRRET
;
A
#
# COMPACT_ATOMS: atom_id res chain seq x y z
N MET A 1 18.86 -2.39 8.71
CA MET A 1 17.89 -3.50 8.55
C MET A 1 16.58 -2.90 8.11
N SER A 2 16.11 -3.18 6.89
CA SER A 2 14.73 -2.86 6.53
C SER A 2 13.82 -3.79 7.33
N VAL A 3 12.68 -3.27 7.81
CA VAL A 3 11.70 -4.03 8.60
C VAL A 3 10.97 -5.10 7.76
N VAL A 4 11.19 -5.10 6.45
CA VAL A 4 10.59 -6.01 5.46
C VAL A 4 11.66 -6.48 4.48
N ASP A 5 11.56 -7.74 4.07
CA ASP A 5 12.54 -8.48 3.26
C ASP A 5 12.17 -8.51 1.77
N GLY A 6 11.00 -8.01 1.37
CA GLY A 6 10.56 -7.94 -0.01
C GLY A 6 9.04 -8.08 -0.19
N PHE A 7 8.64 -8.47 -1.41
CA PHE A 7 7.24 -8.62 -1.82
C PHE A 7 6.90 -10.08 -2.15
N ASP A 8 5.71 -10.51 -1.72
CA ASP A 8 5.13 -11.82 -2.03
C ASP A 8 4.16 -11.67 -3.22
N TRP A 9 4.70 -11.71 -4.43
CA TRP A 9 3.94 -11.72 -5.67
C TRP A 9 3.70 -13.15 -6.16
N ASP A 10 2.45 -13.46 -6.52
CA ASP A 10 2.08 -14.72 -7.16
C ASP A 10 0.91 -14.52 -8.13
N ASP A 11 0.50 -15.60 -8.79
CA ASP A 11 -0.63 -15.59 -9.73
C ASP A 11 -1.98 -15.30 -9.06
N GLY A 12 -2.05 -15.41 -7.73
CA GLY A 12 -3.24 -15.12 -6.94
C GLY A 12 -3.44 -13.64 -6.63
N ASN A 13 -2.39 -12.81 -6.64
CA ASN A 13 -2.51 -11.37 -6.35
C ASN A 13 -2.17 -10.44 -7.52
N TRP A 14 -1.20 -10.80 -8.35
CA TRP A 14 -0.70 -9.88 -9.36
C TRP A 14 -1.78 -9.45 -10.38
N PRO A 15 -2.56 -10.36 -11.00
CA PRO A 15 -3.60 -9.96 -11.96
C PRO A 15 -4.63 -8.99 -11.37
N LYS A 16 -4.95 -9.14 -10.08
CA LYS A 16 -5.89 -8.27 -9.37
C LYS A 16 -5.34 -6.86 -9.13
N CYS A 17 -4.05 -6.75 -8.79
CA CYS A 17 -3.37 -5.47 -8.67
C CYS A 17 -3.24 -4.77 -10.03
N ALA A 18 -2.79 -5.50 -11.06
CA ALA A 18 -2.56 -4.98 -12.40
C ALA A 18 -3.84 -4.47 -13.09
N ARG A 19 -5.02 -4.97 -12.69
CA ARG A 19 -6.32 -4.60 -13.28
C ARG A 19 -6.59 -3.10 -13.35
N HIS A 20 -5.96 -2.30 -12.49
CA HIS A 20 -6.15 -0.85 -12.44
C HIS A 20 -5.04 -0.05 -13.12
N GLY A 21 -4.19 -0.70 -13.94
CA GLY A 21 -3.13 -0.05 -14.71
C GLY A 21 -1.94 0.41 -13.86
N VAL A 22 -1.81 -0.12 -12.64
CA VAL A 22 -0.65 0.07 -11.78
C VAL A 22 0.38 -1.03 -12.04
N THR A 23 1.65 -0.66 -12.06
CA THR A 23 2.79 -1.58 -12.20
C THR A 23 3.24 -2.13 -10.85
N ARG A 24 4.04 -3.20 -10.85
CA ARG A 24 4.65 -3.69 -9.59
C ARG A 24 5.56 -2.63 -9.02
N GLU A 25 6.36 -2.00 -9.86
CA GLU A 25 7.36 -0.99 -9.51
C GLU A 25 6.71 0.21 -8.82
N GLU A 26 5.53 0.65 -9.26
CA GLU A 26 4.77 1.72 -8.62
C GLU A 26 4.23 1.32 -7.25
N ILE A 27 3.72 0.08 -7.11
CA ILE A 27 3.22 -0.45 -5.85
C ILE A 27 4.36 -0.58 -4.84
N GLU A 28 5.49 -1.14 -5.28
CA GLU A 28 6.68 -1.32 -4.45
C GLU A 28 7.27 0.01 -4.01
N ALA A 29 7.39 0.98 -4.94
CA ALA A 29 7.83 2.33 -4.60
C ALA A 29 6.91 3.02 -3.59
N ALA A 30 5.60 2.88 -3.76
CA ALA A 30 4.62 3.45 -2.84
C ALA A 30 4.70 2.84 -1.43
N LEU A 31 4.96 1.53 -1.33
CA LEU A 31 5.05 0.82 -0.05
C LEU A 31 6.42 0.96 0.64
N LEU A 32 7.52 1.07 -0.12
CA LEU A 32 8.88 1.22 0.42
C LEU A 32 9.30 2.66 0.71
N GLY A 33 8.55 3.66 0.24
CA GLY A 33 8.78 5.05 0.60
C GLY A 33 8.35 5.34 2.03
N GLU A 34 7.43 6.29 2.20
CA GLU A 34 6.85 6.61 3.50
C GLU A 34 5.31 6.61 3.38
N PRO A 35 4.69 5.44 3.15
CA PRO A 35 3.25 5.37 3.03
C PRO A 35 2.58 5.71 4.35
N TYR A 36 1.40 6.32 4.26
CA TYR A 36 0.49 6.39 5.39
C TYR A 36 -0.27 5.07 5.52
N VAL A 37 -0.04 4.35 6.61
CA VAL A 37 -0.62 3.03 6.85
C VAL A 37 -1.70 3.08 7.93
N LEU A 38 -2.82 2.43 7.68
CA LEU A 38 -3.96 2.30 8.59
C LEU A 38 -4.49 0.86 8.62
N PRO A 39 -5.05 0.39 9.74
CA PRO A 39 -5.80 -0.86 9.77
C PRO A 39 -6.95 -0.85 8.75
N ASP A 40 -7.09 -1.94 7.99
CA ASP A 40 -8.23 -2.10 7.10
C ASP A 40 -9.49 -2.47 7.89
N ARG A 41 -10.45 -1.53 7.95
CA ARG A 41 -11.71 -1.69 8.69
C ARG A 41 -12.69 -2.65 8.04
N THR A 42 -12.41 -3.13 6.82
CA THR A 42 -13.29 -4.05 6.09
C THR A 42 -13.07 -5.53 6.41
N GLY A 43 -12.17 -5.83 7.36
CA GLY A 43 -11.63 -7.16 7.64
C GLY A 43 -12.60 -8.33 7.48
N LEU A 44 -12.33 -9.18 6.48
CA LEU A 44 -12.80 -10.57 6.48
C LEU A 44 -12.10 -11.31 7.61
N ALA A 45 -12.83 -12.13 8.36
CA ALA A 45 -12.28 -12.94 9.44
C ALA A 45 -11.09 -13.79 8.95
N GLY A 46 -9.91 -13.62 9.57
CA GLY A 46 -8.76 -14.54 9.42
C GLY A 46 -7.46 -13.95 8.84
N GLU A 47 -7.46 -12.77 8.21
CA GLU A 47 -6.22 -12.16 7.68
C GLU A 47 -6.15 -10.67 8.04
N VAL A 48 -5.10 -10.27 8.78
CA VAL A 48 -4.87 -8.85 9.13
C VAL A 48 -4.53 -8.08 7.85
N ARG A 49 -5.38 -7.12 7.48
CA ARG A 49 -5.18 -6.27 6.32
C ARG A 49 -4.87 -4.83 6.74
N LEU A 50 -4.03 -4.19 5.93
CA LEU A 50 -3.57 -2.83 6.08
C LEU A 50 -3.86 -2.07 4.80
N ASN A 51 -4.27 -0.82 4.96
CA ASN A 51 -4.42 0.14 3.89
C ASN A 51 -3.21 1.06 3.88
N ALA A 52 -2.58 1.23 2.73
CA ALA A 52 -1.52 2.21 2.50
C ALA A 52 -2.00 3.28 1.51
N VAL A 53 -1.70 4.53 1.82
CA VAL A 53 -1.66 5.62 0.85
C VAL A 53 -0.22 6.02 0.65
N GLY A 54 0.30 5.79 -0.56
CA GLY A 54 1.69 6.06 -0.92
C GLY A 54 1.80 6.78 -2.25
N ARG A 55 3.04 7.03 -2.68
CA ARG A 55 3.32 7.66 -3.98
C ARG A 55 4.30 6.80 -4.77
N SER A 56 4.02 6.62 -6.05
CA SER A 56 4.99 6.08 -7.01
C SER A 56 6.15 7.06 -7.20
N ARG A 57 7.21 6.60 -7.90
CA ARG A 57 8.41 7.42 -8.17
C ARG A 57 8.11 8.67 -9.00
N ASP A 58 7.12 8.62 -9.88
CA ASP A 58 6.63 9.77 -10.66
C ASP A 58 5.67 10.68 -9.87
N GLY A 59 5.43 10.36 -8.58
CA GLY A 59 4.65 11.18 -7.67
C GLY A 59 3.14 10.96 -7.72
N ARG A 60 2.63 9.98 -8.48
CA ARG A 60 1.20 9.62 -8.49
C ARG A 60 0.81 8.95 -7.19
N HIS A 61 -0.40 9.24 -6.70
CA HIS A 61 -0.90 8.67 -5.45
C HIS A 61 -1.57 7.31 -5.68
N LEU A 62 -1.18 6.32 -4.88
CA LEU A 62 -1.74 4.97 -4.90
C LEU A 62 -2.44 4.66 -3.58
N PHE A 63 -3.59 4.01 -3.68
CA PHE A 63 -4.25 3.33 -2.57
C PHE A 63 -4.01 1.83 -2.71
N ILE A 64 -3.45 1.22 -1.68
CA ILE A 64 -3.00 -0.17 -1.69
C ILE A 64 -3.56 -0.88 -0.46
N VAL A 65 -4.21 -2.03 -0.67
CA VAL A 65 -4.53 -2.95 0.42
C VAL A 65 -3.51 -4.07 0.40
N PHE A 66 -2.90 -4.36 1.54
CA PHE A 66 -1.86 -5.37 1.67
C PHE A 66 -1.93 -6.08 3.01
N THR A 67 -1.18 -7.16 3.14
CA THR A 67 -0.96 -7.86 4.41
C THR A 67 0.53 -8.15 4.59
N LEU A 68 0.94 -8.45 5.81
CA LEU A 68 2.28 -8.91 6.16
C LEU A 68 2.27 -10.43 6.28
N ARG A 69 3.20 -11.11 5.61
CA ARG A 69 3.36 -12.56 5.70
C ARG A 69 4.76 -12.93 6.16
N GLN A 70 4.86 -13.99 6.95
CA GLN A 70 6.12 -14.64 7.23
C GLN A 70 6.28 -15.90 6.37
N ARG A 71 7.36 -15.99 5.59
CA ARG A 71 7.70 -17.18 4.80
C ARG A 71 9.19 -17.47 4.93
N GLY A 72 9.54 -18.67 5.41
CA GLY A 72 10.94 -19.08 5.54
C GLY A 72 11.80 -18.10 6.36
N GLY A 73 11.25 -17.52 7.42
CA GLY A 73 11.93 -16.51 8.25
C GLY A 73 11.94 -15.08 7.71
N ARG A 74 11.38 -14.83 6.52
CA ARG A 74 11.30 -13.50 5.89
C ARG A 74 9.94 -12.84 6.11
N HIS A 75 9.94 -11.54 6.37
CA HIS A 75 8.76 -10.67 6.43
C HIS A 75 8.49 -10.07 5.06
N LEU A 76 7.40 -10.49 4.42
CA LEU A 76 7.05 -10.09 3.07
C LEU A 76 5.77 -9.25 3.07
N LEU A 77 5.78 -8.19 2.27
CA LEU A 77 4.58 -7.43 1.93
C LEU A 77 3.83 -8.19 0.85
N ARG A 78 2.55 -8.52 1.10
CA ARG A 78 1.67 -9.10 0.09
C ARG A 78 0.59 -8.10 -0.30
N PRO A 79 0.73 -7.42 -1.45
CA PRO A 79 -0.35 -6.64 -2.00
C PRO A 79 -1.56 -7.53 -2.33
N ILE A 80 -2.76 -7.03 -2.01
CA ILE A 80 -4.06 -7.69 -2.21
C ILE A 80 -4.88 -6.94 -3.25
N SER A 81 -4.79 -5.60 -3.27
CA SER A 81 -5.30 -4.74 -4.33
C SER A 81 -4.52 -3.44 -4.37
N ALA A 82 -4.46 -2.81 -5.53
CA ALA A 82 -3.83 -1.51 -5.71
C ALA A 82 -4.56 -0.74 -6.81
N ARG A 83 -4.64 0.58 -6.67
CA ARG A 83 -5.18 1.49 -7.67
C ARG A 83 -4.61 2.89 -7.50
N TYR A 84 -4.66 3.68 -8.56
CA TYR A 84 -4.49 5.12 -8.42
C TYR A 84 -5.65 5.73 -7.61
N MET A 85 -5.33 6.76 -6.84
CA MET A 85 -6.34 7.55 -6.14
C MET A 85 -7.00 8.56 -7.09
N HIS A 86 -8.29 8.81 -6.88
CA HIS A 86 -9.00 9.89 -7.54
C HIS A 86 -8.65 11.24 -6.93
N ALA A 87 -8.76 12.32 -7.70
CA ALA A 87 -8.38 13.67 -7.26
C ALA A 87 -9.04 14.11 -5.95
N LYS A 88 -10.32 13.76 -5.73
CA LYS A 88 -11.03 14.05 -4.47
C LYS A 88 -10.41 13.33 -3.27
N GLU A 89 -10.00 12.07 -3.45
CA GLU A 89 -9.35 11.27 -2.41
C GLU A 89 -7.97 11.82 -2.06
N ILE A 90 -7.19 12.23 -3.09
CA ILE A 90 -5.89 12.88 -2.92
C ILE A 90 -6.04 14.17 -2.12
N ALA A 91 -6.96 15.05 -2.54
CA ALA A 91 -7.19 16.32 -1.85
C ALA A 91 -7.61 16.12 -0.38
N HIS A 92 -8.44 15.10 -0.11
CA HIS A 92 -8.80 14.72 1.25
C HIS A 92 -7.59 14.25 2.05
N TYR A 93 -6.81 13.30 1.51
CA TYR A 93 -5.60 12.78 2.13
C TYR A 93 -4.58 13.88 2.45
N GLU A 94 -4.29 14.77 1.51
CA GLU A 94 -3.32 15.86 1.70
C GLU A 94 -3.75 16.85 2.78
N ARG A 95 -5.06 17.16 2.90
CA ARG A 95 -5.57 17.99 3.99
C ARG A 95 -5.31 17.34 5.36
N HIS A 96 -5.59 16.05 5.49
CA HIS A 96 -5.33 15.31 6.73
C HIS A 96 -3.83 15.18 7.05
N GLN A 97 -2.98 14.97 6.04
CA GLN A 97 -1.53 14.92 6.23
C GLN A 97 -0.94 16.27 6.67
N LYS A 98 -1.38 17.38 6.05
CA LYS A 98 -0.94 18.73 6.44
C LYS A 98 -1.34 19.10 7.86
N ALA A 99 -2.54 18.70 8.30
CA ALA A 99 -2.97 18.90 9.69
C ALA A 99 -2.04 18.17 10.68
N ARG A 100 -1.76 16.88 10.43
CA ARG A 100 -0.88 16.07 11.28
C ARG A 100 0.56 16.61 11.37
N ARG A 101 1.12 17.10 10.25
CA ARG A 101 2.48 17.66 10.20
C ARG A 101 2.62 19.02 10.89
N ARG A 102 1.52 19.72 11.20
CA ARG A 102 1.54 21.00 11.93
C ARG A 102 1.47 20.84 13.44
N GLU A 103 1.13 19.64 13.91
CA GLU A 103 0.99 19.28 15.33
C GLU A 103 2.25 18.60 15.90
N THR A 104 3.32 18.48 15.09
CA THR A 104 4.64 17.92 15.45
C THR A 104 5.70 18.97 15.26
#